data_AF-A0A2I5T6Q1-F1
#
_entry.id   AF-A0A2I5T6Q1-F1
#
_cell.length_a   1.000
_cell.length_b   1.000
_cell.length_c   1.000
_cell.angle_alpha   90.00
_cell.angle_beta   90.00
_cell.angle_gamma   90.00
#
_symmetry.space_group_name_H-M   'P 1'
#
loop_
_entity.id
_entity.type
_entity.pdbx_description
1 polymer ?
#
loop_
_entity_poly.entity_id
_entity_poly.type
_entity_poly.pdbx_seq_one_letter_code
_entity_poly.pdbx_strand_id
1 'polypeptide(L)'
;MTGTYTFVTQGGNGGNASQGGQGGPGQDGGEGGSGSSHCGAGKQGKGGPGGTGGTGGVGGSGGNANDIYITYQNDPGVPPPSITATVTAGSGGTSGTGGPGGPGGKGITTGGTGETGPSGAPSTNGANGQVYVNGKAIASS
;
A
#
# COMPACT_ATOMS: atom_id res chain seq x y z
N MET A 1 -39.07 18.81 -17.16
CA MET A 1 -38.71 17.96 -16.00
C MET A 1 -38.79 18.81 -14.73
N THR A 2 -39.54 18.41 -13.71
CA THR A 2 -39.63 19.13 -12.42
C THR A 2 -39.20 18.24 -11.26
N GLY A 3 -38.73 18.84 -10.17
CA GLY A 3 -38.33 18.12 -8.96
C GLY A 3 -36.83 18.21 -8.67
N THR A 4 -36.40 17.43 -7.68
CA THR A 4 -35.01 17.37 -7.21
C THR A 4 -34.39 16.05 -7.65
N TYR A 5 -33.21 16.13 -8.26
CA TYR A 5 -32.45 14.98 -8.72
C TYR A 5 -31.07 14.98 -8.06
N THR A 6 -30.67 13.80 -7.57
CA THR A 6 -29.37 13.58 -6.95
C THR A 6 -28.62 12.52 -7.72
N PHE A 7 -27.39 12.84 -8.09
CA PHE A 7 -26.50 11.94 -8.81
C PHE A 7 -25.24 11.73 -8.00
N VAL A 8 -24.74 10.49 -7.99
CA VAL A 8 -23.50 10.13 -7.30
C VAL A 8 -22.67 9.28 -8.23
N THR A 9 -21.38 9.62 -8.31
CA THR A 9 -20.36 8.82 -8.99
C THR A 9 -19.17 8.70 -8.05
N GLN A 10 -18.68 7.48 -7.92
CA GLN A 10 -17.62 7.16 -6.98
C GLN A 10 -16.59 6.26 -7.65
N GLY A 11 -15.32 6.65 -7.53
CA GLY A 11 -14.19 5.81 -7.90
C GLY A 11 -13.95 4.70 -6.87
N GLY A 12 -13.53 3.53 -7.31
CA GLY A 12 -13.19 2.42 -6.40
C GLY A 12 -11.93 2.70 -5.58
N ASN A 13 -11.89 2.29 -4.31
CA ASN A 13 -10.69 2.44 -3.50
C ASN A 13 -9.62 1.42 -3.91
N GLY A 14 -8.36 1.85 -3.85
CA GLY A 14 -7.22 0.97 -4.04
C GLY A 14 -7.05 -0.02 -2.89
N GLY A 15 -6.54 -1.22 -3.21
CA GLY A 15 -6.27 -2.25 -2.20
C GLY A 15 -5.05 -1.91 -1.33
N ASN A 16 -5.08 -2.29 -0.06
CA ASN A 16 -3.90 -2.17 0.80
C ASN A 16 -2.85 -3.20 0.43
N ALA A 17 -1.58 -2.82 0.54
CA ALA A 17 -0.49 -3.73 0.27
C ALA A 17 -0.17 -4.66 1.44
N SER A 18 0.48 -5.79 1.12
CA SER A 18 0.97 -6.75 2.10
C SER A 18 2.28 -6.31 2.73
N GLN A 19 2.55 -6.81 3.94
CA GLN A 19 3.88 -6.74 4.54
C GLN A 19 4.90 -7.51 3.69
N GLY A 20 6.17 -7.06 3.71
CA GLY A 20 7.29 -7.78 3.12
C GLY A 20 7.62 -9.09 3.87
N GLY A 21 8.29 -10.01 3.20
CA GLY A 21 8.69 -11.30 3.79
C GLY A 21 9.78 -11.16 4.86
N GLN A 22 9.86 -12.13 5.77
CA GLN A 22 10.96 -12.18 6.74
C GLN A 22 12.30 -12.46 6.04
N GLY A 23 13.37 -11.82 6.51
CA GLY A 23 14.73 -12.09 6.05
C GLY A 23 15.22 -13.50 6.42
N GLY A 24 16.15 -14.06 5.64
CA GLY A 24 16.69 -15.39 5.88
C GLY A 24 17.53 -15.49 7.17
N PRO A 25 17.67 -16.67 7.78
CA PRO A 25 18.55 -16.85 8.93
C PRO A 25 20.02 -16.60 8.55
N GLY A 26 20.79 -16.09 9.50
CA GLY A 26 22.24 -16.00 9.37
C GLY A 26 22.90 -17.37 9.40
N GLN A 27 24.07 -17.49 8.77
CA GLN A 27 24.85 -18.73 8.78
C GLN A 27 25.44 -19.03 10.16
N ASP A 28 25.40 -20.29 10.56
CA ASP A 28 26.04 -20.74 11.80
C ASP A 28 27.56 -20.56 11.72
N GLY A 29 28.17 -20.26 12.86
CA GLY A 29 29.61 -20.19 13.01
C GLY A 29 30.23 -21.58 12.85
N GLY A 30 31.36 -21.64 12.14
CA GLY A 30 32.08 -22.89 11.90
C GLY A 30 32.45 -23.61 13.20
N GLU A 31 32.57 -24.93 13.14
CA GLU A 31 32.94 -25.75 14.30
C GLU A 31 34.28 -25.31 14.89
N GLY A 32 34.41 -25.50 16.20
CA GLY A 32 35.70 -25.32 16.87
C GLY A 32 36.69 -26.41 16.48
N GLY A 33 37.98 -26.07 16.39
CA GLY A 33 39.01 -27.07 16.10
C GLY A 33 39.08 -28.17 17.17
N SER A 34 39.44 -29.39 16.76
CA SER A 34 39.65 -30.50 17.69
C SER A 34 40.72 -30.16 18.73
N GLY A 35 40.47 -30.51 20.00
CA GLY A 35 41.49 -30.43 21.05
C GLY A 35 42.56 -31.51 20.90
N SER A 36 43.69 -31.31 21.58
CA SER A 36 44.76 -32.31 21.71
C SER A 36 44.97 -32.69 23.17
N SER A 37 45.90 -33.60 23.44
CA SER A 37 46.31 -33.94 24.82
C SER A 37 46.93 -32.77 25.58
N HIS A 38 47.30 -31.68 24.90
CA HIS A 38 48.02 -30.55 25.49
C HIS A 38 47.28 -29.22 25.34
N CYS A 39 46.18 -29.18 24.57
CA CYS A 39 45.35 -27.99 24.36
C CYS A 39 43.86 -28.36 24.32
N GLY A 40 43.00 -27.55 24.91
CA GLY A 40 41.54 -27.70 24.78
C GLY A 40 41.05 -27.50 23.34
N ALA A 41 39.85 -27.98 23.05
CA ALA A 41 39.19 -27.75 21.75
C ALA A 41 39.02 -26.24 21.48
N GLY A 42 39.13 -25.87 20.21
CA GLY A 42 38.83 -24.53 19.74
C GLY A 42 37.38 -24.18 20.02
N LYS A 43 37.13 -22.88 20.22
CA LYS A 43 35.77 -22.34 20.32
C LYS A 43 35.11 -22.37 18.95
N GLN A 44 33.79 -22.59 18.92
CA GLN A 44 32.99 -22.39 17.70
C GLN A 44 33.21 -20.97 17.15
N GLY A 45 33.16 -20.82 15.83
CA GLY A 45 33.08 -19.53 15.17
C GLY A 45 31.86 -18.71 15.62
N LYS A 46 31.88 -17.42 15.30
CA LYS A 46 30.73 -16.52 15.51
C LYS A 46 29.67 -16.83 14.46
N GLY A 47 28.39 -16.75 14.85
CA GLY A 47 27.30 -16.80 13.89
C GLY A 47 27.27 -15.55 13.01
N GLY A 48 26.88 -15.71 11.75
CA GLY A 48 26.65 -14.61 10.82
C GLY A 48 25.35 -13.86 11.11
N PRO A 49 25.22 -12.61 10.66
CA PRO A 49 23.99 -11.84 10.82
C PRO A 49 22.84 -12.45 10.01
N GLY A 50 21.61 -12.23 10.46
CA GLY A 50 20.42 -12.53 9.68
C GLY A 50 20.32 -11.67 8.43
N GLY A 51 19.61 -12.16 7.42
CA GLY A 51 19.30 -11.41 6.21
C GLY A 51 18.30 -10.28 6.45
N THR A 52 18.36 -9.23 5.64
CA THR A 52 17.39 -8.14 5.66
C THR A 52 15.99 -8.64 5.28
N GLY A 53 14.96 -8.09 5.91
CA GLY A 53 13.57 -8.35 5.54
C GLY A 53 13.22 -7.84 4.14
N GLY A 54 12.20 -8.43 3.52
CA GLY A 54 11.71 -8.02 2.22
C GLY A 54 11.00 -6.67 2.26
N THR A 55 10.97 -5.99 1.12
CA THR A 55 10.22 -4.74 0.94
C THR A 55 8.71 -4.97 1.06
N GLY A 56 8.01 -4.04 1.70
CA GLY A 56 6.55 -4.02 1.73
C GLY A 56 5.93 -3.83 0.34
N GLY A 57 4.71 -4.33 0.14
CA GLY A 57 3.98 -4.16 -1.11
C GLY A 57 3.62 -2.70 -1.41
N VAL A 58 3.34 -2.40 -2.67
CA VAL A 58 2.79 -1.11 -3.10
C VAL A 58 1.26 -1.16 -3.00
N GLY A 59 0.65 -0.14 -2.38
CA GLY A 59 -0.81 -0.04 -2.33
C GLY A 59 -1.41 0.13 -3.73
N GLY A 60 -2.63 -0.35 -3.95
CA GLY A 60 -3.37 -0.09 -5.18
C GLY A 60 -3.77 1.38 -5.29
N SER A 61 -3.77 1.94 -6.49
CA SER A 61 -4.28 3.30 -6.71
C SER A 61 -5.81 3.36 -6.58
N GLY A 62 -6.30 4.52 -6.16
CA GLY A 62 -7.72 4.82 -6.21
C GLY A 62 -8.19 4.99 -7.66
N GLY A 63 -9.40 4.50 -7.95
CA GLY A 63 -10.05 4.66 -9.24
C GLY A 63 -10.57 6.08 -9.43
N ASN A 64 -10.59 6.54 -10.68
CA ASN A 64 -11.19 7.82 -11.03
C ASN A 64 -12.72 7.75 -10.87
N ALA A 65 -13.32 8.87 -10.47
CA ALA A 65 -14.76 9.04 -10.60
C ALA A 65 -15.10 9.42 -12.05
N ASN A 66 -16.20 8.89 -12.58
CA ASN A 66 -16.66 9.24 -13.92
C ASN A 66 -17.36 10.60 -13.92
N ASP A 67 -17.40 11.24 -15.08
CA ASP A 67 -18.19 12.45 -15.30
C ASP A 67 -19.70 12.13 -15.27
N ILE A 68 -20.50 13.11 -14.82
CA ILE A 68 -21.96 13.04 -14.85
C ILE A 68 -22.47 14.00 -15.92
N TYR A 69 -23.23 13.49 -16.89
CA TYR A 69 -23.87 14.28 -17.93
C TYR A 69 -25.39 14.25 -17.76
N ILE A 70 -25.97 15.42 -17.54
CA ILE A 70 -27.41 15.59 -17.36
C ILE A 70 -27.91 16.52 -18.46
N THR A 71 -28.79 15.99 -19.30
CA THR A 71 -29.41 16.74 -20.39
C THR A 71 -30.92 16.69 -20.20
N TYR A 72 -31.55 17.86 -20.19
CA TYR A 72 -33.00 17.97 -20.11
C TYR A 72 -33.49 19.16 -20.94
N GLN A 73 -34.69 19.01 -21.50
CA GLN A 73 -35.41 20.11 -22.11
C GLN A 73 -36.20 20.85 -21.03
N ASN A 74 -36.10 22.17 -21.05
CA ASN A 74 -36.88 23.02 -20.16
C ASN A 74 -38.11 23.51 -20.89
N ASP A 75 -39.28 23.01 -20.49
CA ASP A 75 -40.54 23.42 -21.09
C ASP A 75 -40.89 24.87 -20.70
N PRO A 76 -41.39 25.70 -21.62
CA PRO A 76 -41.81 27.06 -21.30
C PRO A 76 -42.83 27.08 -20.16
N GLY A 77 -42.60 27.92 -19.15
CA GLY A 77 -43.47 28.05 -17.98
C GLY A 77 -43.26 26.99 -16.90
N VAL A 78 -42.35 26.04 -17.10
CA VAL A 78 -41.98 25.02 -16.11
C VAL A 78 -40.65 25.41 -15.45
N PRO A 79 -40.58 25.49 -14.10
CA PRO A 79 -39.32 25.73 -13.41
C PRO A 79 -38.29 24.63 -13.73
N PRO A 80 -37.01 24.98 -13.88
CA PRO A 80 -35.96 23.99 -14.08
C PRO A 80 -35.85 23.07 -12.85
N PRO A 81 -35.43 21.80 -13.03
CA PRO A 81 -35.22 20.89 -11.93
C PRO A 81 -34.06 21.37 -11.05
N SER A 82 -34.13 21.05 -9.76
CA SER A 82 -32.99 21.19 -8.86
C SER A 82 -32.07 19.98 -9.05
N ILE A 83 -30.80 20.22 -9.37
CA ILE A 83 -29.80 19.17 -9.61
C ILE A 83 -28.73 19.29 -8.53
N THR A 84 -28.47 18.17 -7.87
CA THR A 84 -27.34 17.98 -6.95
C THR A 84 -26.52 16.80 -7.44
N ALA A 85 -25.21 16.94 -7.40
CA ALA A 85 -24.30 15.90 -7.86
C ALA A 85 -23.07 15.83 -6.97
N THR A 86 -22.73 14.62 -6.55
CA THR A 86 -21.54 14.31 -5.76
C THR A 86 -20.59 13.48 -6.60
N VAL A 87 -19.34 13.93 -6.67
CA VAL A 87 -18.29 13.28 -7.45
C VAL A 87 -17.11 13.03 -6.53
N THR A 88 -16.82 11.77 -6.26
CA THR A 88 -15.76 11.41 -5.31
C THR A 88 -14.84 10.36 -5.90
N ALA A 89 -13.58 10.74 -6.13
CA ALA A 89 -12.54 9.80 -6.51
C ALA A 89 -12.32 8.73 -5.43
N GLY A 90 -11.84 7.55 -5.85
CA GLY A 90 -11.38 6.54 -4.93
C GLY A 90 -10.09 6.97 -4.24
N SER A 91 -9.92 6.58 -2.98
CA SER A 91 -8.65 6.79 -2.27
C SER A 91 -7.62 5.74 -2.67
N GLY A 92 -6.36 6.12 -2.69
CA GLY A 92 -5.26 5.16 -2.76
C GLY A 92 -5.22 4.26 -1.53
N GLY A 93 -4.82 3.00 -1.73
CA GLY A 93 -4.56 2.05 -0.64
C GLY A 93 -3.26 2.36 0.09
N THR A 94 -3.15 1.92 1.35
CA THR A 94 -1.93 2.11 2.16
C THR A 94 -0.79 1.24 1.65
N SER A 95 0.44 1.74 1.74
CA SER A 95 1.62 0.92 1.46
C SER A 95 1.82 -0.17 2.51
N GLY A 96 2.44 -1.26 2.09
CA GLY A 96 2.85 -2.35 2.97
C GLY A 96 4.06 -1.96 3.79
N THR A 97 4.14 -2.47 5.02
CA THR A 97 5.32 -2.32 5.86
C THR A 97 6.43 -3.29 5.42
N GLY A 98 7.68 -2.95 5.72
CA GLY A 98 8.80 -3.87 5.52
C GLY A 98 8.68 -5.14 6.36
N GLY A 99 9.21 -6.23 5.82
CA GLY A 99 9.33 -7.49 6.55
C GLY A 99 10.39 -7.40 7.65
N PRO A 100 10.25 -8.17 8.74
CA PRO A 100 11.28 -8.22 9.78
C PRO A 100 12.58 -8.82 9.24
N GLY A 101 13.71 -8.43 9.80
CA GLY A 101 14.98 -9.10 9.54
C GLY A 101 14.99 -10.56 10.03
N GLY A 102 15.88 -11.35 9.44
CA GLY A 102 16.08 -12.74 9.84
C GLY A 102 16.82 -12.88 11.17
N PRO A 103 16.71 -14.03 11.85
CA PRO A 103 17.49 -14.30 13.05
C PRO A 103 18.98 -14.44 12.68
N GLY A 104 19.87 -14.07 13.58
CA GLY A 104 21.30 -14.36 13.43
C GLY A 104 21.60 -15.85 13.55
N GLY A 105 22.69 -16.29 12.91
CA GLY A 105 23.19 -17.65 13.01
C GLY A 105 23.72 -17.98 14.40
N LYS A 106 23.75 -19.25 14.76
CA LYS A 106 24.30 -19.73 16.03
C LYS A 106 25.82 -19.71 15.98
N GLY A 107 26.46 -19.51 17.13
CA GLY A 107 27.91 -19.54 17.25
C GLY A 107 28.34 -19.34 18.68
N ILE A 108 29.64 -19.17 18.93
CA ILE A 108 30.10 -18.76 20.27
C ILE A 108 29.45 -17.45 20.73
N THR A 109 29.18 -16.59 19.76
CA THR A 109 28.24 -15.47 19.90
C THR A 109 27.24 -15.60 18.76
N THR A 110 25.96 -15.51 19.08
CA THR A 110 24.90 -15.45 18.07
C THR A 110 25.10 -14.21 17.20
N GLY A 111 24.85 -14.35 15.90
CA GLY A 111 24.81 -13.21 15.00
C GLY A 111 23.70 -12.22 15.38
N GLY A 112 23.83 -10.97 14.94
CA GLY A 112 22.75 -10.00 15.06
C GLY A 112 21.54 -10.39 14.20
N THR A 113 20.35 -9.91 14.58
CA THR A 113 19.19 -9.94 13.69
C THR A 113 19.46 -9.08 12.46
N GLY A 114 18.93 -9.51 11.31
CA GLY A 114 18.93 -8.69 10.11
C GLY A 114 18.12 -7.41 10.30
N GLU A 115 18.32 -6.45 9.39
CA GLU A 115 17.53 -5.22 9.37
C GLU A 115 16.10 -5.47 8.87
N THR A 116 15.16 -4.64 9.31
CA THR A 116 13.81 -4.60 8.73
C THR A 116 13.90 -4.12 7.29
N GLY A 117 13.11 -4.73 6.40
CA GLY A 117 12.97 -4.27 5.02
C GLY A 117 12.37 -2.86 4.95
N PRO A 118 12.49 -2.18 3.79
CA PRO A 118 11.83 -0.90 3.59
C PRO A 118 10.31 -1.08 3.43
N SER A 119 9.54 -0.04 3.76
CA SER A 119 8.13 0.03 3.39
C SER A 119 7.95 0.14 1.89
N GLY A 120 6.79 -0.30 1.39
CA GLY A 120 6.41 -0.12 -0.01
C GLY A 120 6.07 1.32 -0.35
N ALA A 121 5.97 1.60 -1.65
CA ALA A 121 5.61 2.93 -2.13
C ALA A 121 4.13 3.26 -1.81
N PRO A 122 3.82 4.53 -1.47
CA PRO A 122 2.45 4.98 -1.36
C PRO A 122 1.76 4.94 -2.75
N SER A 123 0.45 4.78 -2.73
CA SER A 123 -0.37 4.85 -3.94
C SER A 123 -1.00 6.25 -4.11
N THR A 124 -1.61 6.49 -5.27
CA THR A 124 -2.27 7.76 -5.58
C THR A 124 -3.79 7.65 -5.43
N ASN A 125 -4.43 8.74 -5.02
CA ASN A 125 -5.88 8.88 -5.15
C ASN A 125 -6.26 8.96 -6.64
N GLY A 126 -7.50 8.61 -6.96
CA GLY A 126 -8.07 8.84 -8.27
C GLY A 126 -8.34 10.32 -8.53
N ALA A 127 -8.68 10.65 -9.76
CA ALA A 127 -9.17 11.97 -10.14
C ALA A 127 -10.69 12.07 -9.95
N ASN A 128 -11.15 13.25 -9.53
CA ASN A 128 -12.58 13.58 -9.56
C ASN A 128 -13.01 13.79 -11.01
N GLY A 129 -14.21 13.33 -11.35
CA GLY A 129 -14.90 13.72 -12.58
C GLY A 129 -15.53 15.11 -12.47
N GLN A 130 -16.22 15.52 -13.54
CA GLN A 130 -16.98 16.76 -13.62
C GLN A 130 -18.46 16.50 -13.84
N VAL A 131 -19.29 17.49 -13.48
CA VAL A 131 -20.74 17.43 -13.68
C VAL A 131 -21.11 18.43 -14.75
N TYR A 132 -21.85 17.97 -15.75
CA TYR A 132 -22.33 18.77 -16.86
C TYR A 132 -23.84 18.79 -16.88
N VAL A 133 -24.43 19.99 -16.91
CA VAL A 133 -25.87 20.19 -17.08
C VAL A 133 -26.09 20.95 -18.39
N ASN A 134 -26.81 20.34 -19.33
CA ASN A 134 -27.05 20.87 -20.68
C ASN A 134 -25.75 21.34 -21.36
N GLY A 135 -24.69 20.51 -21.24
CA GLY A 135 -23.38 20.78 -21.83
C GLY A 135 -22.49 21.77 -21.05
N LYS A 136 -22.98 22.37 -19.96
CA LYS A 136 -22.20 23.30 -19.13
C LYS A 136 -21.72 22.64 -17.84
N ALA A 137 -20.42 22.76 -17.56
CA ALA A 137 -19.85 22.30 -16.29
C ALA A 137 -20.46 23.06 -15.10
N ILE A 138 -20.82 22.33 -14.05
CA ILE A 138 -21.28 22.86 -12.77
C ILE A 138 -20.42 22.30 -11.64
N ALA A 139 -20.41 22.98 -10.49
CA ALA A 139 -19.71 22.48 -9.31
C ALA A 139 -20.39 21.21 -8.80
N SER A 140 -19.61 20.15 -8.60
CA SER A 140 -20.00 19.00 -7.78
C SER A 140 -19.71 19.28 -6.32
N SER A 141 -20.51 18.67 -5.44
CA SER A 141 -20.21 18.57 -4.01
C SER A 141 -19.28 17.38 -3.74
#